data_AF-A0A445CT52-F1
#
_entry.id   AF-A0A445CT52-F1
#
_cell.length_a   1.000
_cell.length_b   1.000
_cell.length_c   1.000
_cell.angle_alpha   90.00
_cell.angle_beta   90.00
_cell.angle_gamma   90.00
#
_symmetry.space_group_name_H-M   'P 1'
#
loop_
_entity.id
_entity.type
_entity.pdbx_description
1 polymer ?
#
loop_
_entity_poly.entity_id
_entity_poly.type
_entity_poly.pdbx_seq_one_letter_code
_entity_poly.pdbx_strand_id
1 'polypeptide(L)'
;MRGHSVLLSALVERWRPETHTFHLPVGEVTVTPEDVIHILGLQVNGEPITGRSDSSYQFLVDNCVACFGRQPGSDDHVLGKVNLHWVRWCRDSEPCDTQESIDRYVRDHIFCVRGTVVFPDKSTTSLNSKFLPLLRDFHQISRYSWGAASLAHLYRLLCRASRYNCKEMDGSLILLFVWAWERMPFMAPIPRNQLLDIGVPLARRRGLDDMGVNDFTWRLYIEVDVPVDLGLNLFMCSTKSLLVSFECIEWYTTDRVRRQFGLQQLPPDPAFQIGSAHCRRLSGAQHHAGETKPRNGLTCGVLAAMIHCR
;
A
#
# COMPACT_ATOMS: atom_id res chain seq x y z
N MET A 1 18.89 1.29 -8.38
CA MET A 1 18.32 1.50 -7.04
C MET A 1 19.42 1.32 -5.99
N ARG A 2 19.43 2.11 -4.91
CA ARG A 2 20.48 2.00 -3.87
C ARG A 2 19.97 1.11 -2.72
N GLY A 3 20.68 0.00 -2.48
CA GLY A 3 20.33 -1.00 -1.44
C GLY A 3 19.48 -2.19 -1.92
N HIS A 4 19.71 -2.73 -3.13
CA HIS A 4 18.97 -3.92 -3.62
C HIS A 4 19.17 -5.08 -2.67
N SER A 5 18.16 -5.34 -1.85
CA SER A 5 17.86 -6.71 -1.51
C SER A 5 17.69 -7.46 -2.84
N VAL A 6 18.57 -8.40 -3.13
CA VAL A 6 18.52 -9.21 -4.34
C VAL A 6 17.15 -9.88 -4.53
N LEU A 7 16.44 -10.12 -3.43
CA LEU A 7 15.05 -10.54 -3.39
C LEU A 7 14.10 -9.55 -4.10
N LEU A 8 14.22 -8.24 -3.85
CA LEU A 8 13.34 -7.25 -4.45
C LEU A 8 13.44 -7.27 -5.97
N SER A 9 14.66 -7.25 -6.50
CA SER A 9 14.88 -7.31 -7.96
C SER A 9 14.33 -8.62 -8.54
N ALA A 10 14.56 -9.75 -7.88
CA ALA A 10 14.07 -11.04 -8.33
C ALA A 10 12.52 -11.13 -8.36
N LEU A 11 11.85 -10.54 -7.36
CA LEU A 11 10.38 -10.45 -7.33
C LEU A 11 9.85 -9.50 -8.41
N VAL A 12 10.48 -8.32 -8.58
CA VAL A 12 10.08 -7.33 -9.60
C VAL A 12 10.21 -7.89 -11.02
N GLU A 13 11.26 -8.67 -11.32
CA GLU A 13 11.44 -9.33 -12.62
C GLU A 13 10.33 -10.36 -12.93
N ARG A 14 9.76 -10.95 -11.88
CA ARG A 14 8.68 -11.95 -11.97
C ARG A 14 7.29 -11.33 -11.89
N TRP A 15 7.17 -10.04 -11.58
CA TRP A 15 5.90 -9.32 -11.60
C TRP A 15 5.37 -9.17 -13.03
N ARG A 16 4.07 -9.38 -13.21
CA ARG A 16 3.33 -9.16 -14.46
C ARG A 16 2.28 -8.08 -14.27
N PRO A 17 2.51 -6.85 -14.79
CA PRO A 17 1.56 -5.75 -14.69
C PRO A 17 0.19 -6.05 -15.29
N GLU A 18 0.12 -6.95 -16.28
CA GLU A 18 -1.11 -7.29 -16.99
C GLU A 18 -2.11 -8.05 -16.10
N THR A 19 -1.60 -8.78 -15.12
CA THR A 19 -2.38 -9.67 -14.25
C THR A 19 -2.35 -9.26 -12.79
N HIS A 20 -1.43 -8.37 -12.41
CA HIS A 20 -1.08 -8.04 -11.01
C HIS A 20 -0.69 -9.26 -10.18
N THR A 21 0.07 -10.16 -10.81
CA THR A 21 0.59 -11.38 -10.19
C THR A 21 2.09 -11.53 -10.42
N PHE A 22 2.74 -12.24 -9.51
CA PHE A 22 4.08 -12.80 -9.70
C PHE A 22 3.98 -14.12 -10.44
N HIS A 23 4.82 -14.31 -11.45
CA HIS A 23 4.98 -15.55 -12.17
C HIS A 23 6.18 -16.30 -11.59
N LEU A 24 5.90 -17.28 -10.74
CA LEU A 24 6.88 -18.16 -10.11
C LEU A 24 6.82 -19.56 -10.75
N PRO A 25 7.83 -20.43 -10.57
CA PRO A 25 7.79 -21.81 -11.08
C PRO A 25 6.57 -22.61 -10.62
N VAL A 26 6.02 -22.28 -9.45
CA VAL A 26 4.85 -22.94 -8.85
C VAL A 26 3.50 -22.42 -9.37
N GLY A 27 3.51 -21.34 -10.17
CA GLY A 27 2.33 -20.71 -10.75
C GLY A 27 2.22 -19.20 -10.48
N GLU A 28 1.05 -18.65 -10.81
CA GLU A 28 0.70 -17.26 -10.48
C GLU A 28 0.36 -17.13 -8.99
N VAL A 29 1.00 -16.16 -8.33
CA VAL A 29 0.75 -15.80 -6.91
C VAL A 29 0.81 -14.29 -6.74
N THR A 30 0.22 -13.75 -5.68
CA THR A 30 0.30 -12.31 -5.39
C THR A 30 0.16 -12.00 -3.89
N VAL A 31 0.42 -10.75 -3.52
CA VAL A 31 0.10 -10.24 -2.18
C VAL A 31 -1.41 -10.01 -2.12
N THR A 32 -2.10 -10.64 -1.19
CA THR A 32 -3.57 -10.62 -1.11
C THR A 32 -4.06 -9.63 -0.05
N PRO A 33 -5.36 -9.23 -0.08
CA PRO A 33 -5.96 -8.49 1.02
C PRO A 33 -5.86 -9.24 2.36
N GLU A 34 -5.87 -10.57 2.34
CA GLU A 34 -5.67 -11.40 3.54
C GLU A 34 -4.27 -11.20 4.12
N ASP A 35 -3.24 -11.15 3.26
CA ASP A 35 -1.87 -10.87 3.71
C ASP A 35 -1.76 -9.46 4.33
N VAL A 36 -2.50 -8.47 3.82
CA VAL A 36 -2.51 -7.12 4.38
C VAL A 36 -3.12 -7.08 5.79
N ILE A 37 -4.21 -7.81 6.01
CA ILE A 37 -4.85 -7.92 7.32
C ILE A 37 -3.86 -8.51 8.33
N HIS A 38 -3.19 -9.61 7.98
CA HIS A 38 -2.33 -10.32 8.92
C HIS A 38 -0.96 -9.63 9.13
N ILE A 39 -0.35 -9.12 8.06
CA ILE A 39 1.00 -8.53 8.13
C ILE A 39 0.96 -7.10 8.69
N LEU A 40 -0.02 -6.29 8.27
CA LEU A 40 -0.09 -4.87 8.67
C LEU A 40 -1.16 -4.58 9.71
N GLY A 41 -2.06 -5.52 10.02
CA GLY A 41 -3.18 -5.28 10.92
C GLY A 41 -4.18 -4.25 10.38
N LEU A 42 -4.27 -4.11 9.05
CA LEU A 42 -5.09 -3.07 8.40
C LEU A 42 -6.35 -3.66 7.79
N GLN A 43 -7.48 -3.00 8.02
CA GLN A 43 -8.74 -3.38 7.40
C GLN A 43 -8.73 -3.13 5.88
N VAL A 44 -9.30 -4.07 5.14
CA VAL A 44 -9.50 -3.99 3.69
C VAL A 44 -10.96 -3.71 3.32
N ASN A 45 -11.86 -3.77 4.32
CA ASN A 45 -13.30 -3.69 4.18
C ASN A 45 -13.83 -2.38 4.79
N GLY A 46 -13.70 -1.28 4.07
CA GLY A 46 -14.09 0.03 4.56
C GLY A 46 -14.24 1.06 3.44
N GLU A 47 -14.46 2.30 3.83
CA GLU A 47 -14.62 3.41 2.90
C GLU A 47 -13.36 3.61 2.05
N PRO A 48 -13.48 3.78 0.73
CA PRO A 48 -12.33 3.96 -0.14
C PRO A 48 -11.57 5.23 0.24
N ILE A 49 -10.24 5.12 0.29
CA ILE A 49 -9.38 6.26 0.59
C ILE A 49 -9.38 7.19 -0.61
N THR A 50 -10.19 8.23 -0.53
CA THR A 50 -10.35 9.25 -1.57
C THR A 50 -10.40 10.62 -0.93
N GLY A 51 -10.10 11.66 -1.68
CA GLY A 51 -10.14 13.01 -1.15
C GLY A 51 -9.62 14.05 -2.13
N ARG A 52 -9.88 15.32 -1.83
CA ARG A 52 -9.29 16.43 -2.57
C ARG A 52 -7.78 16.43 -2.29
N SER A 53 -6.99 16.19 -3.33
CA SER A 53 -5.53 16.38 -3.28
C SER A 53 -5.25 17.85 -3.56
N ASP A 54 -5.48 18.71 -2.56
CA ASP A 54 -5.05 20.10 -2.62
C ASP A 54 -3.60 20.20 -2.13
N SER A 55 -2.77 20.83 -2.94
CA SER A 55 -1.35 21.06 -2.66
C SER A 55 -1.08 22.48 -2.16
N SER A 56 -2.15 23.28 -1.97
CA SER A 56 -2.05 24.63 -1.43
C SER A 56 -1.48 24.64 -0.02
N TYR A 57 -0.71 25.68 0.27
CA TYR A 57 -0.16 25.91 1.60
C TYR A 57 -1.27 26.02 2.66
N GLN A 58 -2.36 26.73 2.34
CA GLN A 58 -3.48 26.91 3.25
C GLN A 58 -4.12 25.56 3.63
N PHE A 59 -4.35 24.70 2.64
CA PHE A 59 -4.86 23.36 2.91
C PHE A 59 -3.95 22.56 3.82
N LEU A 60 -2.63 22.62 3.62
CA LEU A 60 -1.66 21.95 4.49
C LEU A 60 -1.76 22.48 5.92
N VAL A 61 -1.74 23.81 6.10
CA VAL A 61 -1.81 24.45 7.42
C VAL A 61 -3.11 24.11 8.14
N ASP A 62 -4.26 24.26 7.48
CA ASP A 62 -5.57 23.98 8.08
C ASP A 62 -5.67 22.54 8.58
N ASN A 63 -5.13 21.61 7.79
CA ASN A 63 -5.10 20.20 8.16
C ASN A 63 -4.13 19.90 9.30
N CYS A 64 -2.96 20.54 9.33
CA CYS A 64 -2.00 20.40 10.42
C CYS A 64 -2.57 20.94 11.73
N VAL A 65 -3.20 22.12 11.71
CA VAL A 65 -3.84 22.70 12.90
C VAL A 65 -4.99 21.81 13.38
N ALA A 66 -5.83 21.31 12.46
CA ALA A 66 -6.95 20.44 12.83
C ALA A 66 -6.51 19.08 13.41
N CYS A 67 -5.42 18.51 12.91
CA CYS A 67 -4.92 17.20 13.38
C CYS A 67 -4.04 17.33 14.62
N PHE A 68 -3.14 18.31 14.64
CA PHE A 68 -2.00 18.39 15.55
C PHE A 68 -2.07 19.59 16.51
N GLY A 69 -3.07 20.46 16.35
CA GLY A 69 -3.23 21.68 17.15
C GLY A 69 -2.18 22.75 16.89
N ARG A 70 -1.30 22.56 15.90
CA ARG A 70 -0.14 23.43 15.65
C ARG A 70 0.01 23.75 14.17
N GLN A 71 0.47 24.97 13.91
CA GLN A 71 0.82 25.43 12.57
C GLN A 71 2.29 25.10 12.27
N PRO A 72 2.60 24.50 11.11
CA PRO A 72 3.98 24.30 10.67
C PRO A 72 4.63 25.63 10.28
N GLY A 73 5.92 25.79 10.58
CA GLY A 73 6.75 26.88 10.09
C GLY A 73 7.14 26.71 8.62
N SER A 74 7.91 27.66 8.09
CA SER A 74 8.41 27.63 6.70
C SER A 74 9.26 26.40 6.39
N ASP A 75 10.03 25.93 7.37
CA ASP A 75 11.00 24.85 7.21
C ASP A 75 10.40 23.46 7.54
N ASP A 76 9.17 23.47 8.06
CA ASP A 76 8.47 22.26 8.52
C ASP A 76 7.63 21.61 7.41
N HIS A 77 7.63 22.17 6.20
CA HIS A 77 6.88 21.63 5.08
C HIS A 77 7.53 21.95 3.73
N VAL A 78 7.35 21.07 2.75
CA VAL A 78 7.83 21.26 1.37
C VAL A 78 6.85 20.61 0.41
N LEU A 79 6.34 21.38 -0.57
CA LEU A 79 5.57 20.87 -1.73
C LEU A 79 4.42 19.90 -1.36
N GLY A 80 3.58 20.27 -0.37
CA GLY A 80 2.47 19.42 0.08
C GLY A 80 2.91 18.22 0.94
N LYS A 81 4.10 18.28 1.52
CA LYS A 81 4.57 17.33 2.54
C LYS A 81 4.93 18.05 3.82
N VAL A 82 4.73 17.38 4.94
CA VAL A 82 5.05 17.86 6.28
C VAL A 82 6.30 17.14 6.79
N ASN A 83 7.21 17.84 7.45
CA ASN A 83 8.43 17.30 8.01
C ASN A 83 8.11 16.29 9.13
N LEU A 84 8.66 15.08 9.04
CA LEU A 84 8.43 14.00 10.01
C LEU A 84 8.95 14.36 11.41
N HIS A 85 10.07 15.08 11.50
CA HIS A 85 10.62 15.53 12.77
C HIS A 85 9.66 16.52 13.46
N TRP A 86 9.10 17.45 12.69
CA TRP A 86 8.12 18.41 13.20
C TRP A 86 6.86 17.71 13.72
N VAL A 87 6.30 16.74 12.98
CA VAL A 87 5.13 15.97 13.44
C VAL A 87 5.44 15.22 14.74
N ARG A 88 6.60 14.57 14.84
CA ARG A 88 7.02 13.87 16.07
C ARG A 88 7.18 14.85 17.23
N TRP A 89 7.74 16.02 16.96
CA TRP A 89 7.84 17.08 17.95
C TRP A 89 6.45 17.55 18.42
N CYS A 90 5.47 17.74 17.53
CA CYS A 90 4.10 18.08 17.93
C CYS A 90 3.51 17.03 18.89
N ARG A 91 3.62 15.75 18.52
CA ARG A 91 3.18 14.60 19.33
C ARG A 91 3.83 14.55 20.70
N ASP A 92 5.15 14.77 20.76
CA ASP A 92 5.94 14.56 21.98
C ASP A 92 5.99 15.81 22.89
N SER A 93 5.51 16.97 22.41
CA SER A 93 5.54 18.25 23.14
C SER A 93 4.31 18.53 24.00
N GLU A 94 3.18 17.88 23.72
CA GLU A 94 1.94 18.09 24.46
C GLU A 94 1.73 16.97 25.51
N PRO A 95 1.45 17.30 26.77
CA PRO A 95 1.10 16.28 27.76
C PRO A 95 -0.24 15.62 27.40
N CYS A 96 -0.34 14.31 27.62
CA CYS A 96 -1.55 13.52 27.36
C CYS A 96 -2.49 13.53 28.58
N ASP A 97 -3.01 14.70 28.96
CA ASP A 97 -3.81 14.92 30.17
C ASP A 97 -5.32 15.03 29.91
N THR A 98 -5.71 15.46 28.71
CA THR A 98 -7.10 15.63 28.27
C THR A 98 -7.45 14.66 27.13
N GLN A 99 -8.72 14.34 26.94
CA GLN A 99 -9.15 13.49 25.81
C GLN A 99 -8.71 14.08 24.46
N GLU A 100 -8.79 15.41 24.30
CA GLU A 100 -8.34 16.08 23.08
C GLU A 100 -6.83 15.92 22.84
N SER A 101 -6.01 16.05 23.90
CA SER A 101 -4.56 15.85 23.79
C SER A 101 -4.21 14.40 23.43
N ILE A 102 -4.94 13.42 23.98
CA ILE A 102 -4.79 12.00 23.66
C ILE A 102 -5.17 11.75 22.20
N ASP A 103 -6.30 12.29 21.75
CA ASP A 103 -6.77 12.14 20.37
C ASP A 103 -5.78 12.79 19.38
N ARG A 104 -5.18 13.94 19.73
CA ARG A 104 -4.07 14.53 18.94
C ARG A 104 -2.87 13.59 18.90
N TYR A 105 -2.38 13.14 20.06
CA TYR A 105 -1.25 12.22 20.16
C TYR A 105 -1.43 10.96 19.28
N VAL A 106 -2.61 10.33 19.35
CA VAL A 106 -2.90 9.12 18.58
C VAL A 106 -3.01 9.44 17.08
N ARG A 107 -3.61 10.57 16.68
CA ARG A 107 -3.65 11.00 15.27
C ARG A 107 -2.25 11.21 14.70
N ASP A 108 -1.36 11.86 15.44
CA ASP A 108 0.03 12.08 15.05
C ASP A 108 0.76 10.74 14.88
N HIS A 109 0.56 9.83 15.83
CA HIS A 109 1.15 8.51 15.79
C HIS A 109 0.67 7.72 14.56
N ILE A 110 -0.65 7.70 14.32
CA ILE A 110 -1.26 7.07 13.15
C ILE A 110 -0.72 7.68 11.86
N PHE A 111 -0.61 9.01 11.77
CA PHE A 111 -0.04 9.69 10.60
C PHE A 111 1.40 9.27 10.35
N CYS A 112 2.23 9.24 11.40
CA CYS A 112 3.63 8.81 11.31
C CYS A 112 3.73 7.37 10.83
N VAL A 113 3.01 6.43 11.46
CA VAL A 113 3.04 5.00 11.09
C VAL A 113 2.58 4.83 9.64
N ARG A 114 1.49 5.47 9.25
CA ARG A 114 0.98 5.38 7.87
C ARG A 114 1.95 5.97 6.86
N GLY A 115 2.51 7.14 7.11
CA GLY A 115 3.41 7.79 6.17
C GLY A 115 4.81 7.15 6.11
N THR A 116 5.24 6.41 7.13
CA THR A 116 6.58 5.79 7.17
C THR A 116 6.58 4.28 6.90
N VAL A 117 5.50 3.57 7.21
CA VAL A 117 5.41 2.09 7.09
C VAL A 117 4.48 1.67 5.95
N VAL A 118 3.30 2.29 5.87
CA VAL A 118 2.23 1.86 4.94
C VAL A 118 2.35 2.54 3.58
N PHE A 119 2.66 3.84 3.56
CA PHE A 119 2.81 4.67 2.36
C PHE A 119 4.13 5.44 2.35
N PRO A 120 5.29 4.80 2.62
CA PRO A 120 6.56 5.49 2.54
C PRO A 120 6.80 5.99 1.11
N ASP A 121 7.27 7.22 1.02
CA ASP A 121 7.77 7.79 -0.21
C ASP A 121 9.31 7.87 -0.17
N LYS A 122 9.93 8.41 -1.23
CA LYS A 122 11.40 8.55 -1.32
C LYS A 122 11.99 9.41 -0.21
N SER A 123 11.21 10.34 0.33
CA SER A 123 11.58 11.16 1.45
C SER A 123 11.49 10.32 2.71
N THR A 124 12.65 10.12 3.33
CA THR A 124 12.73 9.53 4.67
C THR A 124 12.40 10.55 5.78
N THR A 125 12.20 11.81 5.41
CA THR A 125 12.10 12.95 6.33
C THR A 125 10.78 13.68 6.25
N SER A 126 9.86 13.30 5.36
CA SER A 126 8.60 14.02 5.15
C SER A 126 7.44 13.09 4.85
N LEU A 127 6.24 13.49 5.25
CA LEU A 127 5.00 12.75 5.13
C LEU A 127 4.04 13.49 4.21
N ASN A 128 3.30 12.75 3.37
CA ASN A 128 2.38 13.36 2.40
C ASN A 128 1.13 13.94 3.08
N SER A 129 0.88 15.24 2.91
CA SER A 129 -0.23 15.94 3.59
C SER A 129 -1.61 15.48 3.11
N LYS A 130 -1.71 14.81 1.95
CA LYS A 130 -3.00 14.35 1.39
C LYS A 130 -3.78 13.43 2.33
N PHE A 131 -3.11 12.76 3.27
CA PHE A 131 -3.76 11.88 4.24
C PHE A 131 -4.32 12.62 5.45
N LEU A 132 -3.86 13.84 5.74
CA LEU A 132 -4.30 14.61 6.92
C LEU A 132 -5.83 14.85 6.97
N PRO A 133 -6.54 15.15 5.86
CA PRO A 133 -8.00 15.30 5.90
C PRO A 133 -8.72 14.06 6.44
N LEU A 134 -8.18 12.87 6.17
CA LEU A 134 -8.74 11.59 6.63
C LEU A 134 -8.47 11.30 8.11
N LEU A 135 -7.60 12.10 8.73
CA LEU A 135 -7.25 12.01 10.15
C LEU A 135 -7.97 13.07 11.00
N ARG A 136 -8.65 14.05 10.38
CA ARG A 136 -9.32 15.12 11.14
C ARG A 136 -10.34 14.56 12.13
N ASP A 137 -11.23 13.70 11.64
CA ASP A 137 -12.23 13.01 12.46
C ASP A 137 -11.66 11.67 12.94
N PHE A 138 -11.32 11.63 14.23
CA PHE A 138 -10.68 10.49 14.86
C PHE A 138 -11.51 9.19 14.74
N HIS A 139 -12.83 9.29 14.90
CA HIS A 139 -13.72 8.13 14.89
C HIS A 139 -13.88 7.54 13.48
N GLN A 140 -13.69 8.37 12.44
CA GLN A 140 -13.78 7.91 11.05
C GLN A 140 -12.50 7.25 10.57
N ILE A 141 -11.37 7.42 11.28
CA ILE A 141 -10.08 6.87 10.87
C ILE A 141 -10.16 5.35 10.69
N SER A 142 -10.83 4.66 11.61
CA SER A 142 -10.99 3.20 11.60
C SER A 142 -12.05 2.71 10.61
N ARG A 143 -12.70 3.59 9.83
CA ARG A 143 -13.70 3.17 8.81
C ARG A 143 -13.14 3.13 7.40
N TYR A 144 -12.00 3.75 7.15
CA TYR A 144 -11.38 3.76 5.81
C TYR A 144 -10.61 2.48 5.52
N SER A 145 -10.67 2.01 4.27
CA SER A 145 -9.94 0.83 3.81
C SER A 145 -8.44 1.10 3.59
N TRP A 146 -7.71 1.29 4.69
CA TRP A 146 -6.25 1.51 4.68
C TRP A 146 -5.49 0.33 4.09
N GLY A 147 -5.99 -0.88 4.29
CA GLY A 147 -5.39 -2.10 3.75
C GLY A 147 -5.55 -2.22 2.24
N ALA A 148 -6.75 -1.98 1.69
CA ALA A 148 -6.92 -2.00 0.23
C ALA A 148 -6.12 -0.88 -0.43
N ALA A 149 -6.04 0.29 0.21
CA ALA A 149 -5.22 1.39 -0.28
C ALA A 149 -3.73 1.04 -0.29
N SER A 150 -3.22 0.43 0.78
CA SER A 150 -1.84 -0.08 0.88
C SER A 150 -1.53 -1.04 -0.27
N LEU A 151 -2.43 -2.01 -0.50
CA LEU A 151 -2.26 -2.99 -1.56
C LEU A 151 -2.30 -2.37 -2.96
N ALA A 152 -3.22 -1.42 -3.21
CA ALA A 152 -3.30 -0.66 -4.46
C ALA A 152 -1.96 0.03 -4.75
N HIS A 153 -1.40 0.69 -3.72
CA HIS A 153 -0.10 1.35 -3.83
C HIS A 153 1.02 0.36 -4.13
N LEU A 154 1.07 -0.79 -3.44
CA LEU A 154 2.07 -1.82 -3.70
C LEU A 154 2.00 -2.32 -5.15
N TYR A 155 0.81 -2.66 -5.65
CA TYR A 155 0.59 -3.13 -7.03
C TYR A 155 1.05 -2.08 -8.04
N ARG A 156 0.63 -0.82 -7.88
CA ARG A 156 1.05 0.30 -8.73
C ARG A 156 2.57 0.47 -8.75
N LEU A 157 3.22 0.28 -7.60
CA LEU A 157 4.67 0.45 -7.47
C LEU A 157 5.43 -0.72 -8.09
N LEU A 158 4.95 -1.95 -7.96
CA LEU A 158 5.47 -3.10 -8.69
C LEU A 158 5.31 -2.94 -10.21
N CYS A 159 4.15 -2.46 -10.68
CA CYS A 159 3.92 -2.14 -12.10
C CYS A 159 4.83 -1.03 -12.64
N ARG A 160 5.29 -0.12 -11.77
CA ARG A 160 6.29 0.90 -12.14
C ARG A 160 7.69 0.31 -12.12
N ALA A 161 8.02 -0.47 -11.10
CA ALA A 161 9.32 -1.07 -10.88
C ALA A 161 9.69 -2.10 -11.96
N SER A 162 8.70 -2.81 -12.52
CA SER A 162 8.91 -3.76 -13.62
C SER A 162 9.25 -3.09 -14.96
N ARG A 163 9.13 -1.77 -15.07
CA ARG A 163 9.52 -1.03 -16.28
C ARG A 163 11.03 -0.80 -16.31
N TYR A 164 11.64 -0.96 -17.48
CA TYR A 164 13.10 -0.88 -17.68
C TYR A 164 13.74 0.44 -17.21
N ASN A 165 12.99 1.53 -17.13
CA ASN A 165 13.49 2.86 -16.74
C ASN A 165 13.38 3.14 -15.24
N CYS A 166 12.77 2.24 -14.45
CA CYS A 166 12.54 2.47 -13.04
C CYS A 166 13.80 2.14 -12.24
N LYS A 167 14.44 3.20 -11.72
CA LYS A 167 15.67 3.04 -10.95
C LYS A 167 15.44 2.77 -9.47
N GLU A 168 14.23 2.93 -8.90
CA GLU A 168 13.89 2.78 -7.48
C GLU A 168 12.41 2.49 -7.29
N MET A 169 12.09 1.62 -6.33
CA MET A 169 10.72 1.33 -5.92
C MET A 169 10.45 1.97 -4.57
N ASP A 170 9.37 2.74 -4.51
CA ASP A 170 8.84 3.34 -3.28
C ASP A 170 7.73 2.44 -2.72
N GLY A 171 7.20 2.76 -1.54
CA GLY A 171 6.06 2.06 -0.94
C GLY A 171 6.42 0.99 0.08
N SER A 172 5.40 0.28 0.57
CA SER A 172 5.51 -0.64 1.71
C SER A 172 6.33 -1.89 1.35
N LEU A 173 7.66 -1.77 1.37
CA LEU A 173 8.58 -2.89 1.18
C LEU A 173 8.45 -3.92 2.30
N ILE A 174 8.02 -3.48 3.50
CA ILE A 174 7.75 -4.39 4.61
C ILE A 174 6.63 -5.37 4.26
N LEU A 175 5.53 -4.91 3.67
CA LEU A 175 4.44 -5.78 3.22
C LEU A 175 4.95 -6.82 2.22
N LEU A 176 5.73 -6.39 1.22
CA LEU A 176 6.27 -7.28 0.20
C LEU A 176 7.28 -8.29 0.77
N PHE A 177 8.20 -7.86 1.64
CA PHE A 177 9.24 -8.74 2.17
C PHE A 177 8.69 -9.71 3.20
N VAL A 178 7.83 -9.25 4.12
CA VAL A 178 7.20 -10.16 5.10
C VAL A 178 6.32 -11.16 4.35
N TRP A 179 5.51 -10.73 3.38
CA TRP A 179 4.76 -11.66 2.52
C TRP A 179 5.68 -12.70 1.87
N ALA A 180 6.80 -12.26 1.30
CA ALA A 180 7.73 -13.15 0.65
C ALA A 180 8.35 -14.16 1.63
N TRP A 181 8.67 -13.75 2.86
CA TRP A 181 9.24 -14.64 3.88
C TRP A 181 8.21 -15.63 4.44
N GLU A 182 6.99 -15.18 4.67
CA GLU A 182 5.92 -16.04 5.18
C GLU A 182 5.47 -17.07 4.14
N ARG A 183 5.39 -16.67 2.86
CA ARG A 183 5.00 -17.56 1.75
C ARG A 183 6.14 -18.44 1.27
N MET A 184 7.39 -18.02 1.42
CA MET A 184 8.57 -18.74 0.95
C MET A 184 9.68 -18.66 2.02
N PRO A 185 9.58 -19.47 3.09
CA PRO A 185 10.47 -19.37 4.26
C PRO A 185 11.96 -19.50 3.96
N PHE A 186 12.32 -20.21 2.88
CA PHE A 186 13.72 -20.33 2.44
C PHE A 186 14.37 -19.00 2.04
N MET A 187 13.57 -17.95 1.79
CA MET A 187 14.06 -16.61 1.48
C MET A 187 14.27 -15.73 2.71
N ALA A 188 13.83 -16.18 3.89
CA ALA A 188 13.92 -15.42 5.13
C ALA A 188 15.39 -15.08 5.47
N PRO A 189 15.65 -13.94 6.14
CA PRO A 189 16.98 -13.62 6.62
C PRO A 189 17.43 -14.66 7.66
N ILE A 190 18.50 -15.38 7.37
CA ILE A 190 19.14 -16.26 8.34
C ILE A 190 19.93 -15.37 9.32
N PRO A 191 19.78 -15.56 10.65
CA PRO A 191 20.56 -14.86 11.65
C PRO A 191 22.08 -14.94 11.37
N ARG A 192 22.80 -13.81 11.52
CA ARG A 192 24.23 -13.69 11.18
C ARG A 192 25.14 -14.71 11.90
N ASN A 193 24.71 -15.21 13.06
CA ASN A 193 25.43 -16.21 13.85
C ASN A 193 25.34 -17.65 13.28
N GLN A 194 24.54 -17.89 12.24
CA GLN A 194 24.37 -19.20 11.60
C GLN A 194 24.94 -19.26 10.17
N LEU A 195 25.52 -18.17 9.67
CA LEU A 195 26.06 -18.09 8.32
C LEU A 195 27.57 -18.43 8.31
N LEU A 196 27.92 -19.65 7.90
CA LEU A 196 29.23 -19.89 7.30
C LEU A 196 29.29 -19.15 5.95
N ASP A 197 30.45 -18.57 5.68
CA ASP A 197 30.78 -17.64 4.59
C ASP A 197 30.45 -18.17 3.17
N ILE A 198 29.18 -18.12 2.77
CA ILE A 198 28.71 -18.55 1.45
C ILE A 198 27.79 -17.46 0.85
N GLY A 199 28.05 -17.13 -0.41
CA GLY A 199 27.38 -16.08 -1.20
C GLY A 199 25.85 -16.09 -1.16
N VAL A 200 25.31 -15.43 -0.13
CA VAL A 200 23.87 -15.29 0.19
C VAL A 200 23.02 -14.70 -0.95
N PRO A 201 23.48 -13.73 -1.76
CA PRO A 201 22.61 -13.10 -2.75
C PRO A 201 22.27 -13.99 -3.96
N LEU A 202 23.23 -14.77 -4.47
CA LEU A 202 23.01 -15.66 -5.61
C LEU A 202 22.17 -16.89 -5.24
N ALA A 203 22.34 -17.38 -4.00
CA ALA A 203 21.55 -18.51 -3.49
C ALA A 203 20.05 -18.21 -3.47
N ARG A 204 19.63 -16.98 -3.12
CA ARG A 204 18.20 -16.60 -3.07
C ARG A 204 17.55 -16.48 -4.45
N ARG A 205 18.30 -16.01 -5.46
CA ARG A 205 17.80 -15.97 -6.85
C ARG A 205 17.61 -17.39 -7.40
N ARG A 206 18.61 -18.25 -7.23
CA ARG A 206 18.50 -19.66 -7.61
C ARG A 206 17.36 -20.37 -6.87
N GLY A 207 17.18 -20.08 -5.58
CA GLY A 207 16.07 -20.62 -4.81
C GLY A 207 14.68 -20.28 -5.40
N LEU A 208 14.51 -19.10 -6.01
CA LEU A 208 13.27 -18.77 -6.72
C LEU A 208 13.13 -19.48 -8.07
N ASP A 209 14.22 -19.80 -8.75
CA ASP A 209 14.23 -20.51 -10.03
C ASP A 209 13.98 -22.01 -9.85
N ASP A 210 14.57 -22.59 -8.81
CA ASP A 210 14.52 -24.01 -8.50
C ASP A 210 13.33 -24.38 -7.58
N MET A 211 12.44 -23.42 -7.30
CA MET A 211 11.35 -23.56 -6.33
C MET A 211 10.34 -24.64 -6.73
N GLY A 212 10.14 -25.62 -5.85
CA GLY A 212 9.08 -26.63 -5.96
C GLY A 212 7.77 -26.20 -5.30
N VAL A 213 6.69 -26.94 -5.58
CA VAL A 213 5.33 -26.64 -5.07
C VAL A 213 5.26 -26.62 -3.55
N ASN A 214 6.10 -27.40 -2.88
CA ASN A 214 6.15 -27.51 -1.42
C ASN A 214 6.97 -26.41 -0.74
N ASP A 215 7.76 -25.65 -1.51
CA ASP A 215 8.55 -24.54 -0.98
C ASP A 215 7.71 -23.26 -0.82
N PHE A 216 6.46 -23.28 -1.30
CA PHE A 216 5.49 -22.21 -1.17
C PHE A 216 4.38 -22.56 -0.17
N THR A 217 4.20 -21.72 0.84
CA THR A 217 3.12 -21.82 1.84
C THR A 217 1.81 -21.30 1.26
N TRP A 218 0.98 -22.22 0.74
CA TRP A 218 -0.28 -21.88 0.08
C TRP A 218 -1.35 -21.35 1.03
N ARG A 219 -1.53 -21.97 2.20
CA ARG A 219 -2.56 -21.61 3.17
C ARG A 219 -1.94 -21.26 4.52
N LEU A 220 -1.53 -20.00 4.65
CA LEU A 220 -0.78 -19.52 5.80
C LEU A 220 -1.65 -19.25 7.03
N TYR A 221 -2.88 -18.76 6.83
CA TYR A 221 -3.69 -18.18 7.91
C TYR A 221 -4.89 -19.03 8.37
N ILE A 222 -4.91 -20.34 8.09
CA ILE A 222 -6.07 -21.21 8.43
C ILE A 222 -6.39 -21.19 9.94
N GLU A 223 -5.38 -21.07 10.77
CA GLU A 223 -5.46 -21.20 12.24
C GLU A 223 -4.98 -19.94 12.97
N VAL A 224 -4.88 -18.81 12.27
CA VAL A 224 -4.43 -17.56 12.87
C VAL A 224 -5.64 -16.74 13.27
N ASP A 225 -5.77 -16.47 14.57
CA ASP A 225 -6.85 -15.63 15.07
C ASP A 225 -6.67 -14.19 14.58
N VAL A 226 -7.67 -13.70 13.85
CA VAL A 226 -7.78 -12.30 13.45
C VAL A 226 -8.71 -11.59 14.44
N PRO A 227 -8.38 -10.38 14.91
CA PRO A 227 -9.32 -9.58 15.69
C PRO A 227 -10.69 -9.52 15.02
N VAL A 228 -11.77 -9.71 15.79
CA VAL A 228 -13.15 -9.86 15.27
C VAL A 228 -13.48 -8.78 14.24
N ASP A 229 -13.11 -7.53 14.52
CA ASP A 229 -13.38 -6.38 13.66
C ASP A 229 -12.69 -6.44 12.28
N LEU A 230 -11.55 -7.14 12.18
CA LEU A 230 -10.82 -7.38 10.93
C LEU A 230 -11.24 -8.70 10.25
N GLY A 231 -11.79 -9.64 11.02
CA GLY A 231 -12.25 -10.95 10.54
C GLY A 231 -13.63 -10.91 9.87
N LEU A 232 -14.46 -9.92 10.21
CA LEU A 232 -15.75 -9.67 9.56
C LEU A 232 -15.50 -9.42 8.06
N ASN A 233 -15.83 -10.43 7.25
CA ASN A 233 -15.71 -10.45 5.79
C ASN A 233 -14.34 -10.83 5.21
N LEU A 234 -13.56 -11.70 5.86
CA LEU A 234 -12.39 -12.35 5.24
C LEU A 234 -12.71 -13.01 3.88
N PHE A 235 -13.95 -13.45 3.66
CA PHE A 235 -14.39 -13.99 2.37
C PHE A 235 -14.17 -13.00 1.21
N MET A 236 -14.23 -11.68 1.45
CA MET A 236 -13.97 -10.68 0.41
C MET A 236 -12.54 -10.73 -0.13
N CYS A 237 -11.56 -11.23 0.66
CA CYS A 237 -10.19 -11.46 0.20
C CYS A 237 -10.12 -12.48 -0.95
N SER A 238 -11.14 -13.33 -1.09
CA SER A 238 -11.25 -14.33 -2.16
C SER A 238 -12.08 -13.85 -3.36
N THR A 239 -12.56 -12.60 -3.36
CA THR A 239 -13.43 -12.05 -4.42
C THR A 239 -12.66 -11.11 -5.35
N LYS A 240 -13.01 -11.11 -6.65
CA LYS A 240 -12.49 -10.10 -7.59
C LYS A 240 -12.96 -8.73 -7.13
N SER A 241 -12.04 -7.76 -6.99
CA SER A 241 -12.36 -6.45 -6.43
C SER A 241 -11.45 -5.34 -6.96
N LEU A 242 -11.91 -4.09 -6.84
CA LEU A 242 -11.10 -2.90 -7.10
C LEU A 242 -10.44 -2.42 -5.80
N LEU A 243 -9.13 -2.19 -5.86
CA LEU A 243 -8.35 -1.57 -4.81
C LEU A 243 -8.23 -0.07 -5.11
N VAL A 244 -8.71 0.79 -4.20
CA VAL A 244 -8.82 2.23 -4.43
C VAL A 244 -8.03 3.03 -3.38
N SER A 245 -7.20 3.96 -3.84
CA SER A 245 -6.48 4.94 -3.01
C SER A 245 -6.12 6.20 -3.79
N PHE A 246 -6.65 7.37 -3.41
CA PHE A 246 -6.38 8.69 -4.02
C PHE A 246 -6.20 8.63 -5.55
N GLU A 247 -4.96 8.56 -6.04
CA GLU A 247 -4.61 8.56 -7.46
C GLU A 247 -4.39 7.13 -8.04
N CYS A 248 -4.81 6.10 -7.32
CA CYS A 248 -4.50 4.71 -7.58
C CYS A 248 -5.79 3.89 -7.57
N ILE A 249 -6.06 3.24 -8.70
CA ILE A 249 -7.07 2.20 -8.82
C ILE A 249 -6.34 1.01 -9.40
N GLU A 250 -6.41 -0.14 -8.73
CA GLU A 250 -5.85 -1.40 -9.21
C GLU A 250 -6.86 -2.52 -9.12
N TRP A 251 -6.78 -3.45 -10.07
CA TRP A 251 -7.59 -4.67 -10.04
C TRP A 251 -6.92 -5.73 -9.17
N TYR A 252 -7.72 -6.37 -8.34
CA TYR A 252 -7.38 -7.58 -7.63
C TYR A 252 -8.15 -8.76 -8.22
N THR A 253 -7.41 -9.66 -8.89
CA THR A 253 -7.90 -10.75 -9.74
C THR A 253 -7.75 -12.11 -9.04
N THR A 254 -8.65 -12.40 -8.10
CA THR A 254 -8.54 -13.60 -7.26
C THR A 254 -8.67 -14.91 -8.01
N ASP A 255 -9.28 -14.90 -9.20
CA ASP A 255 -9.38 -16.08 -10.06
C ASP A 255 -8.03 -16.63 -10.49
N ARG A 256 -6.98 -15.83 -10.46
CA ARG A 256 -5.61 -16.22 -10.83
C ARG A 256 -4.80 -16.83 -9.70
N VAL A 257 -5.23 -16.58 -8.46
CA VAL A 257 -4.48 -16.93 -7.24
C VAL A 257 -5.32 -17.76 -6.26
N ARG A 258 -6.29 -18.53 -6.78
CA ARG A 258 -7.25 -19.30 -5.99
C ARG A 258 -6.58 -20.30 -5.04
N ARG A 259 -5.43 -20.85 -5.43
CA ARG A 259 -4.64 -21.77 -4.60
C ARG A 259 -4.21 -21.14 -3.26
N GLN A 260 -3.99 -19.83 -3.22
CA GLN A 260 -3.65 -19.12 -1.98
C GLN A 260 -4.78 -19.12 -0.94
N PHE A 261 -6.00 -19.46 -1.36
CA PHE A 261 -7.19 -19.59 -0.52
C PHE A 261 -7.59 -21.06 -0.32
N GLY A 262 -6.75 -22.02 -0.72
CA GLY A 262 -7.08 -23.45 -0.68
C GLY A 262 -8.12 -23.88 -1.70
N LEU A 263 -8.40 -23.05 -2.71
CA LEU A 263 -9.36 -23.33 -3.76
C LEU A 263 -8.67 -23.94 -4.98
N GLN A 264 -9.39 -24.76 -5.74
CA GLN A 264 -8.90 -25.29 -7.00
C GLN A 264 -8.66 -24.16 -8.01
N GLN A 265 -7.47 -24.17 -8.63
CA GLN A 265 -7.15 -23.23 -9.71
C GLN A 265 -7.84 -23.68 -10.99
N LEU A 266 -8.76 -22.84 -11.47
CA LEU A 266 -9.35 -23.01 -12.79
C LEU A 266 -8.50 -22.27 -13.84
N PRO A 267 -8.66 -22.59 -15.15
CA PRO A 267 -8.09 -21.77 -16.20
C PRO A 267 -8.50 -20.30 -15.99
N PRO A 268 -7.54 -19.37 -15.87
CA PRO A 268 -7.87 -17.98 -15.60
C PRO A 268 -8.52 -17.33 -16.82
N ASP A 269 -9.42 -16.38 -16.59
CA ASP A 269 -9.93 -15.53 -17.65
C ASP A 269 -8.76 -14.76 -18.32
N PRO A 270 -8.90 -14.30 -19.57
CA PRO A 270 -7.90 -13.44 -20.20
C PRO A 270 -7.51 -12.27 -19.29
N ALA A 271 -6.23 -11.88 -19.33
CA ALA A 271 -5.75 -10.75 -18.53
C ALA A 271 -6.64 -9.53 -18.78
N PHE A 272 -7.19 -8.96 -17.71
CA PHE A 272 -8.15 -7.89 -17.83
C PHE A 272 -7.46 -6.65 -18.42
N GLN A 273 -7.86 -6.25 -19.62
CA GLN A 273 -7.34 -5.02 -20.22
C GLN A 273 -7.99 -3.81 -19.54
N ILE A 274 -7.34 -3.29 -18.51
CA ILE A 274 -7.73 -2.05 -17.82
C ILE A 274 -7.66 -0.83 -18.79
N GLY A 275 -7.12 -1.03 -20.00
CA GLY A 275 -7.07 -0.05 -21.07
C GLY A 275 -6.41 1.24 -20.58
N SER A 276 -7.00 2.39 -20.93
CA SER A 276 -6.44 3.69 -20.55
C SER A 276 -6.53 4.01 -19.06
N ALA A 277 -7.23 3.22 -18.22
CA ALA A 277 -7.35 3.46 -16.78
C ALA A 277 -6.18 2.89 -15.96
N HIS A 278 -5.41 1.94 -16.52
CA HIS A 278 -4.19 1.43 -15.88
C HIS A 278 -3.18 2.57 -15.75
N CYS A 279 -2.57 2.72 -14.57
CA CYS A 279 -1.62 3.80 -14.31
C CYS A 279 -2.17 5.24 -14.43
N ARG A 280 -3.48 5.47 -14.63
CA ARG A 280 -4.05 6.82 -14.56
C ARG A 280 -4.00 7.32 -13.12
N ARG A 281 -3.56 8.57 -12.97
CA ARG A 281 -3.74 9.33 -11.73
C ARG A 281 -5.15 9.92 -11.74
N LEU A 282 -5.88 9.76 -10.64
CA LEU A 282 -7.06 10.57 -10.39
C LEU A 282 -6.61 11.96 -9.94
N SER A 283 -6.30 12.84 -10.90
CA SER A 283 -6.16 14.26 -10.60
C SER A 283 -7.56 14.86 -10.54
N GLY A 284 -7.96 15.37 -9.37
CA GLY A 284 -9.13 16.26 -9.28
C GLY A 284 -8.94 17.47 -10.20
N ALA A 285 -10.04 18.09 -10.62
CA ALA A 285 -10.00 19.31 -11.42
C ALA A 285 -9.13 20.37 -10.69
N GLN A 286 -7.95 20.66 -11.24
CA GLN A 286 -7.20 21.83 -10.85
C GLN A 286 -7.96 23.04 -11.42
N HIS A 287 -8.45 23.92 -10.55
CA HIS A 287 -8.96 25.22 -10.99
C HIS A 287 -7.77 26.05 -11.48
N HIS A 288 -7.38 25.85 -12.73
CA HIS A 288 -6.59 26.84 -13.46
C HIS A 288 -7.58 27.82 -14.06
N ALA A 289 -7.61 29.04 -13.52
CA ALA A 289 -8.22 30.16 -14.21
C ALA A 289 -7.41 30.40 -15.48
N GLY A 290 -8.04 30.22 -16.65
CA GLY A 290 -7.48 30.55 -17.95
C GLY A 290 -7.25 29.33 -18.86
N GLU A 291 -8.06 29.30 -19.92
CA GLU A 291 -7.82 28.64 -21.21
C GLU A 291 -7.85 27.10 -21.29
N THR A 292 -9.04 26.64 -21.73
CA THR A 292 -9.40 25.43 -22.47
C THR A 292 -8.29 24.52 -23.00
N LYS A 293 -8.12 23.36 -22.34
CA LYS A 293 -7.89 22.06 -22.99
C LYS A 293 -8.48 20.93 -22.12
N PRO A 294 -9.32 20.02 -22.66
CA PRO A 294 -9.85 18.93 -21.87
C PRO A 294 -8.74 17.92 -21.60
N ARG A 295 -8.27 17.83 -20.36
CA ARG A 295 -7.49 16.67 -19.89
C ARG A 295 -8.49 15.61 -19.43
N ASN A 296 -8.43 14.44 -20.06
CA ASN A 296 -9.26 13.26 -19.79
C ASN A 296 -9.03 12.69 -18.37
N GLY A 297 -9.53 13.38 -17.35
CA GLY A 297 -9.65 12.88 -15.97
C GLY A 297 -11.00 12.19 -15.78
N LEU A 298 -10.99 11.01 -15.14
CA LEU A 298 -12.21 10.40 -14.62
C LEU A 298 -12.71 11.30 -13.48
N THR A 299 -13.87 11.92 -13.65
CA THR A 299 -14.52 12.69 -12.59
C THR A 299 -15.01 11.74 -11.49
N CYS A 300 -15.15 12.27 -10.27
CA CYS A 300 -15.64 11.53 -9.09
C CYS A 300 -16.93 10.73 -9.37
N GLY A 301 -17.77 11.20 -10.31
CA GLY A 301 -19.00 10.52 -10.74
C GLY A 301 -18.79 9.20 -11.49
N VAL A 302 -17.67 9.00 -12.19
CA VAL A 302 -17.39 7.71 -12.86
C VAL A 302 -16.93 6.65 -11.86
N LEU A 303 -16.31 7.06 -10.76
CA LEU A 303 -15.99 6.18 -9.64
C LEU A 303 -17.27 5.66 -8.97
N ALA A 304 -18.27 6.53 -8.77
CA ALA A 304 -19.57 6.14 -8.23
C ALA A 304 -20.31 5.15 -9.16
N ALA A 305 -20.22 5.32 -10.48
CA ALA A 305 -20.80 4.38 -11.45
C ALA A 305 -20.10 3.01 -11.45
N MET A 306 -18.77 2.95 -11.27
CA MET A 306 -18.04 1.68 -11.17
C MET A 306 -18.24 0.97 -9.81
N ILE A 307 -18.50 1.71 -8.73
CA ILE A 307 -18.84 1.15 -7.42
C ILE A 307 -20.29 0.60 -7.39
N HIS A 308 -21.21 1.19 -8.17
CA HIS A 308 -22.61 0.77 -8.26
C HIS A 308 -22.88 -0.38 -9.24
N CYS A 309 -21.94 -0.76 -10.10
CA CYS A 309 -22.01 -2.02 -10.85
C CYS A 309 -21.47 -3.17 -10.00
N ARG A 310 -22.19 -3.50 -8.93
CA ARG A 310 -22.10 -4.80 -8.24
C ARG A 310 -23.18 -5.73 -8.75
#